data_AF-A0A358SRI5-F1
#
_entry.id   AF-A0A358SRI5-F1
#
_cell.length_a   1.000
_cell.length_b   1.000
_cell.length_c   1.000
_cell.angle_alpha   90.00
_cell.angle_beta   90.00
_cell.angle_gamma   90.00
#
_symmetry.space_group_name_H-M   'P 1'
#
loop_
_entity.id
_entity.type
_entity.pdbx_description
1 polymer ?
#
loop_
_entity_poly.entity_id
_entity_poly.type
_entity_poly.pdbx_seq_one_letter_code
_entity_poly.pdbx_strand_id
1 'polypeptide(L)'
;MRYRLMATYRGAPYEAGIGPTGADVVLFAACPPPEELGFEPATGHWRKQLPIQEVEAVWESRPTGMFRGERCIILDDLGDRLHLGYLGQDGYLAAQLGYWQVDRGVFELVTARDEVTDIVEERADYPRLPGRPAPGRDLQPAPAAPVSGPAPATCPPAGFSDSAPGADPSGSLPAGFSPAGLNDRSGVALPPAAERRLPLEAAAMEAAARHRAAAERDSRAARPAPASPAPRRRRSAQPVATQCIFAELAALAAIPESAYAIGAAVDGALCLVPTPAGYEVFSAAGGLRRDV
;
A
#
# COMPACT_ATOMS: atom_id res chain seq x y z
N MET A 1 -6.20 10.18 5.40
CA MET A 1 -5.65 8.97 6.05
C MET A 1 -5.03 8.12 4.97
N ARG A 2 -3.73 7.84 5.05
CA ARG A 2 -3.00 7.05 4.04
C ARG A 2 -2.18 5.99 4.73
N TYR A 3 -1.88 4.92 4.01
CA TYR A 3 -0.91 3.94 4.45
C TYR A 3 0.43 4.62 4.77
N ARG A 4 0.95 4.41 5.97
CA ARG A 4 2.21 5.02 6.42
C ARG A 4 2.94 4.11 7.39
N LEU A 5 4.26 4.15 7.33
CA LEU A 5 5.09 3.53 8.34
C LEU A 5 5.28 4.51 9.51
N MET A 6 5.17 4.00 10.72
CA MET A 6 5.26 4.75 11.96
C MET A 6 6.32 4.14 12.86
N ALA A 7 6.98 4.95 13.68
CA ALA A 7 7.90 4.50 14.69
C ALA A 7 7.72 5.25 16.01
N THR A 8 7.91 4.56 17.13
CA THR A 8 7.95 5.18 18.47
C THR A 8 9.39 5.54 18.77
N TYR A 9 9.63 6.81 19.05
CA TYR A 9 10.92 7.32 19.52
C TYR A 9 10.71 8.18 20.77
N ARG A 10 11.37 7.81 21.87
CA ARG A 10 11.23 8.45 23.18
C ARG A 10 9.75 8.59 23.60
N GLY A 11 8.98 7.52 23.43
CA GLY A 11 7.55 7.46 23.78
C GLY A 11 6.57 8.20 22.86
N ALA A 12 7.03 8.86 21.80
CA ALA A 12 6.17 9.57 20.85
C ALA A 12 6.17 8.89 19.45
N PRO A 13 5.01 8.81 18.76
CA PRO A 13 4.92 8.26 17.42
C PRO A 13 5.31 9.29 16.36
N TYR A 14 6.14 8.88 15.40
CA TYR A 14 6.56 9.67 14.24
C TYR A 14 6.34 8.89 12.95
N GLU A 15 6.09 9.60 11.85
CA GLU A 15 6.11 9.00 10.51
C GLU A 15 7.55 8.57 10.21
N ALA A 16 7.72 7.39 9.63
CA ALA A 16 9.01 6.75 9.46
C ALA A 16 9.24 6.32 8.01
N GLY A 17 10.48 6.37 7.57
CA GLY A 17 10.96 5.71 6.35
C GLY A 17 12.09 4.74 6.68
N ILE A 18 12.08 3.56 6.07
CA ILE A 18 13.19 2.61 6.20
C ILE A 18 14.25 2.94 5.13
N GLY A 19 15.51 3.02 5.56
CA GLY A 19 16.64 3.19 4.65
C GLY A 19 16.84 1.97 3.75
N PRO A 20 17.60 2.08 2.65
CA PRO A 20 17.75 1.01 1.66
C PRO A 20 18.27 -0.32 2.21
N THR A 21 19.04 -0.26 3.30
CA THR A 21 19.64 -1.42 3.97
C THR A 21 18.73 -2.06 5.01
N GLY A 22 17.60 -1.44 5.36
CA GLY A 22 16.77 -1.86 6.49
C GLY A 22 17.35 -1.55 7.87
N ALA A 23 18.60 -1.08 7.95
CA ALA A 23 19.30 -0.85 9.21
C ALA A 23 19.03 0.55 9.80
N ASP A 24 18.68 1.50 8.96
CA ASP A 24 18.42 2.89 9.34
C ASP A 24 16.95 3.24 9.18
N VAL A 25 16.46 4.11 10.06
CA VAL A 25 15.13 4.69 10.02
C VAL A 25 15.26 6.21 9.96
N VAL A 26 14.48 6.83 9.10
CA VAL A 26 14.31 8.29 9.04
C VAL A 26 12.96 8.62 9.65
N LEU A 27 12.95 9.37 10.74
CA LEU A 27 11.74 9.90 11.35
C LEU A 27 11.40 11.25 10.72
N PHE A 28 10.13 11.51 10.51
CA PHE A 28 9.57 12.73 9.98
C PHE A 28 8.58 13.34 10.97
N ALA A 29 8.67 14.66 11.15
CA ALA A 29 7.74 15.43 11.97
C ALA A 29 7.28 16.69 11.23
N ALA A 30 5.97 16.95 11.23
CA ALA A 30 5.40 18.12 10.57
C ALA A 30 5.68 19.43 11.35
N CYS A 31 5.72 19.34 12.67
CA CYS A 31 6.05 20.46 13.57
C CYS A 31 7.45 20.26 14.17
N PRO A 32 8.15 21.34 14.55
CA PRO A 32 9.43 21.26 15.24
C PRO A 32 9.33 20.40 16.51
N PRO A 33 10.03 19.26 16.58
CA PRO A 33 10.16 18.50 17.81
C PRO A 33 11.08 19.23 18.81
N PRO A 34 11.07 18.88 20.10
CA PRO A 34 12.03 19.41 21.06
C PRO A 34 13.48 19.30 20.55
N GLU A 35 14.26 20.37 20.66
CA GLU A 35 15.63 20.45 20.12
C GLU A 35 16.55 19.33 20.66
N GLU A 36 16.29 18.87 21.89
CA GLU A 36 16.97 17.74 22.55
C GLU A 36 16.85 16.40 21.80
N LEU A 37 15.87 16.29 20.91
CA LEU A 37 15.69 15.12 20.04
C LEU A 37 16.62 15.18 18.83
N GLY A 38 17.22 16.33 18.51
CA GLY A 38 18.18 16.50 17.42
C GLY A 38 17.57 16.18 16.05
N PHE A 39 16.39 16.74 15.76
CA PHE A 39 15.82 16.73 14.42
C PHE A 39 16.41 17.87 13.60
N GLU A 40 16.67 17.60 12.32
CA GLU A 40 17.14 18.59 11.37
C GLU A 40 15.97 19.17 10.58
N PRO A 41 15.92 20.49 10.38
CA PRO A 41 14.92 21.10 9.51
C PRO A 41 15.16 20.70 8.05
N ALA A 42 14.10 20.30 7.37
CA ALA A 42 14.04 20.03 5.95
C ALA A 42 12.88 20.82 5.32
N THR A 43 12.68 20.71 4.01
CA THR A 43 11.70 21.51 3.27
C THR A 43 10.26 21.24 3.74
N GLY A 44 9.76 22.07 4.65
CA GLY A 44 8.40 21.99 5.19
C GLY A 44 8.18 20.89 6.25
N HIS A 45 9.23 20.23 6.71
CA HIS A 45 9.16 19.21 7.76
C HIS A 45 10.48 19.07 8.49
N TRP A 46 10.49 18.33 9.59
CA TRP A 46 11.67 17.99 10.37
C TRP A 46 12.01 16.53 10.13
N ARG A 47 13.29 16.20 10.06
CA ARG A 47 13.74 14.81 9.88
C ARG A 47 14.85 14.43 10.84
N LYS A 48 14.91 13.15 11.20
CA LYS A 48 16.02 12.58 11.98
C LYS A 48 16.36 11.19 11.45
N GLN A 49 17.61 10.96 11.10
CA GLN A 49 18.10 9.61 10.78
C GLN A 49 18.72 8.98 12.02
N LEU A 50 18.37 7.73 12.29
CA LEU A 50 18.92 6.93 13.38
C LEU A 50 18.87 5.43 13.01
N PRO A 51 19.71 4.59 13.62
CA PRO A 51 19.60 3.15 13.44
C PRO A 51 18.25 2.63 13.95
N ILE A 52 17.71 1.60 13.31
CA ILE A 52 16.42 0.97 13.67
C ILE A 52 16.40 0.39 15.10
N GLN A 53 17.57 0.19 15.71
CA GLN A 53 17.67 -0.28 17.09
C GLN A 53 17.40 0.82 18.12
N GLU A 54 17.52 2.09 17.75
CA GLU A 54 17.23 3.23 18.64
C GLU A 54 15.72 3.56 18.70
N VAL A 55 14.91 3.00 17.80
CA VAL A 55 13.44 3.14 17.85
C VAL A 55 12.81 2.01 18.66
N GLU A 56 11.90 2.39 19.56
CA GLU A 56 11.24 1.46 20.49
C GLU A 56 10.35 0.46 19.75
N ALA A 57 9.61 0.93 18.76
CA ALA A 57 8.73 0.12 17.93
C ALA A 57 8.63 0.71 16.52
N VAL A 58 8.38 -0.17 15.53
CA VAL A 58 8.06 0.22 14.15
C VAL A 58 6.81 -0.55 13.73
N TRP A 59 5.84 0.13 13.15
CA TRP A 59 4.58 -0.47 12.72
C TRP A 59 4.02 0.23 11.48
N GLU A 60 3.23 -0.49 10.72
CA GLU A 60 2.44 0.02 9.62
C GLU A 60 1.10 0.52 10.17
N SER A 61 0.77 1.78 9.90
CA SER A 61 -0.57 2.33 10.09
C SER A 61 -1.35 2.10 8.80
N ARG A 62 -2.27 1.14 8.85
CA ARG A 62 -3.06 0.64 7.72
C ARG A 62 -4.51 1.07 7.91
N PRO A 63 -4.94 2.19 7.32
CA PRO A 63 -6.35 2.55 7.34
C PRO A 63 -7.14 1.53 6.53
N THR A 64 -8.02 0.78 7.18
CA THR A 64 -8.93 -0.20 6.56
C THR A 64 -10.36 0.26 6.72
N GLY A 65 -11.25 -0.22 5.85
CA GLY A 65 -12.68 0.10 5.92
C GLY A 65 -13.51 -0.89 5.13
N MET A 66 -14.80 -0.59 5.02
CA MET A 66 -15.78 -1.39 4.29
C MET A 66 -16.28 -0.61 3.07
N PHE A 67 -16.16 -1.21 1.89
CA PHE A 67 -16.71 -0.67 0.65
C PHE A 67 -17.73 -1.65 0.09
N ARG A 68 -19.01 -1.25 0.06
CA ARG A 68 -20.14 -2.06 -0.45
C ARG A 68 -20.20 -3.48 0.14
N GLY A 69 -19.82 -3.63 1.40
CA GLY A 69 -19.83 -4.91 2.13
C GLY A 69 -18.52 -5.70 2.10
N GLU A 70 -17.50 -5.25 1.36
CA GLU A 70 -16.18 -5.90 1.32
C GLU A 70 -15.09 -5.08 2.03
N ARG A 71 -14.13 -5.78 2.64
CA ARG A 71 -12.98 -5.13 3.30
C ARG A 71 -12.03 -4.53 2.26
N CYS A 72 -11.62 -3.30 2.50
CA CYS A 72 -10.67 -2.57 1.68
C CYS A 72 -9.59 -1.92 2.56
N ILE A 73 -8.43 -1.67 1.95
CA ILE A 73 -7.37 -0.83 2.52
C ILE A 73 -7.38 0.52 1.81
N ILE A 74 -7.24 1.61 2.54
CA ILE A 74 -7.13 2.95 1.99
C ILE A 74 -5.65 3.20 1.68
N LEU A 75 -5.35 3.28 0.39
CA LEU A 75 -4.00 3.56 -0.12
C LEU A 75 -3.69 5.05 0.00
N ASP A 76 -4.64 5.90 -0.41
CA ASP A 76 -4.50 7.35 -0.35
C ASP A 76 -5.83 8.07 -0.09
N ASP A 77 -5.72 9.28 0.46
CA ASP A 77 -6.84 10.17 0.77
C ASP A 77 -6.72 11.44 -0.07
N LEU A 78 -7.57 11.53 -1.10
CA LEU A 78 -7.58 12.63 -2.06
C LEU A 78 -8.56 13.74 -1.65
N GLY A 79 -9.01 13.76 -0.39
CA GLY A 79 -9.97 14.72 0.14
C GLY A 79 -11.42 14.22 0.00
N ASP A 80 -12.05 14.48 -1.15
CA ASP A 80 -13.43 14.06 -1.43
C ASP A 80 -13.55 12.59 -1.85
N ARG A 81 -12.42 11.99 -2.23
CA ARG A 81 -12.30 10.63 -2.74
C ARG A 81 -11.21 9.85 -2.02
N LEU A 82 -11.39 8.54 -1.98
CA LEU A 82 -10.43 7.60 -1.44
C LEU A 82 -9.92 6.69 -2.54
N HIS A 83 -8.61 6.45 -2.55
CA HIS A 83 -7.99 5.41 -3.35
C HIS A 83 -7.89 4.15 -2.49
N LEU A 84 -8.56 3.10 -2.94
CA LEU A 84 -8.73 1.84 -2.22
C LEU A 84 -7.96 0.71 -2.90
N GLY A 85 -7.43 -0.18 -2.09
CA GLY A 85 -6.98 -1.52 -2.49
C GLY A 85 -7.97 -2.57 -1.97
N TYR A 86 -8.31 -3.54 -2.82
CA TYR A 86 -9.14 -4.67 -2.44
C TYR A 86 -8.33 -5.65 -1.58
N LEU A 87 -8.87 -6.04 -0.41
CA LEU A 87 -8.21 -7.02 0.48
C LEU A 87 -8.71 -8.46 0.26
N GLY A 88 -9.76 -8.64 -0.54
CA GLY A 88 -10.28 -9.96 -0.87
C GLY A 88 -9.40 -10.72 -1.88
N GLN A 89 -9.70 -12.01 -2.05
CA GLN A 89 -8.99 -12.89 -2.99
C GLN A 89 -9.78 -13.12 -4.30
N ASP A 90 -11.07 -12.77 -4.33
CA ASP A 90 -11.94 -13.00 -5.47
C ASP A 90 -11.90 -11.83 -6.47
N GLY A 91 -11.23 -12.05 -7.60
CA GLY A 91 -11.13 -11.06 -8.68
C GLY A 91 -12.43 -10.84 -9.45
N TYR A 92 -13.34 -11.80 -9.48
CA TYR A 92 -14.66 -11.63 -10.10
C TYR A 92 -15.50 -10.66 -9.29
N LEU A 93 -15.52 -10.86 -7.96
CA LEU A 93 -16.18 -9.95 -7.04
C LEU A 93 -15.57 -8.54 -7.08
N ALA A 94 -14.24 -8.45 -7.11
CA ALA A 94 -13.53 -7.16 -7.25
C ALA A 94 -14.00 -6.39 -8.50
N ALA A 95 -14.07 -7.06 -9.65
CA ALA A 95 -14.54 -6.47 -10.89
C ALA A 95 -16.02 -6.04 -10.83
N GLN A 96 -16.88 -6.84 -10.17
CA GLN A 96 -18.30 -6.50 -9.98
C GLN A 96 -18.49 -5.26 -9.10
N LEU A 97 -17.60 -5.08 -8.11
CA LEU A 97 -17.57 -3.90 -7.23
C LEU A 97 -16.99 -2.66 -7.92
N GLY A 98 -16.41 -2.82 -9.11
CA GLY A 98 -15.84 -1.75 -9.91
C GLY A 98 -14.33 -1.55 -9.72
N TYR A 99 -13.67 -2.42 -8.96
CA TYR A 99 -12.21 -2.42 -8.91
C TYR A 99 -11.63 -2.83 -10.27
N TRP A 100 -10.52 -2.21 -10.65
CA TRP A 100 -9.74 -2.62 -11.80
C TRP A 100 -8.48 -3.35 -11.35
N GLN A 101 -8.04 -4.32 -12.15
CA GLN A 101 -6.82 -5.04 -11.89
C GLN A 101 -5.61 -4.23 -12.36
N VAL A 102 -4.72 -3.87 -11.44
CA VAL A 102 -3.46 -3.15 -11.75
C VAL A 102 -2.33 -4.13 -12.02
N ASP A 103 -2.31 -5.23 -11.26
CA ASP A 103 -1.42 -6.37 -11.44
C ASP A 103 -2.15 -7.67 -11.08
N ARG A 104 -1.59 -8.84 -11.40
CA ARG A 104 -2.21 -10.13 -11.15
C ARG A 104 -2.49 -10.30 -9.64
N GLY A 105 -3.78 -10.25 -9.31
CA GLY A 105 -4.28 -10.34 -7.92
C GLY A 105 -4.30 -9.02 -7.15
N VAL A 106 -3.90 -7.90 -7.76
CA VAL A 106 -3.92 -6.56 -7.17
C VAL A 106 -5.03 -5.75 -7.82
N PHE A 107 -6.02 -5.36 -7.03
CA PHE A 107 -7.20 -4.63 -7.50
C PHE A 107 -7.35 -3.31 -6.78
N GLU A 108 -7.57 -2.24 -7.52
CA GLU A 108 -7.67 -0.88 -7.00
C GLU A 108 -8.95 -0.18 -7.48
N LEU A 109 -9.42 0.79 -6.69
CA LEU A 109 -10.61 1.60 -6.97
C LEU A 109 -10.44 3.00 -6.40
N VAL A 110 -10.86 4.04 -7.13
CA VAL A 110 -11.07 5.38 -6.57
C VAL A 110 -12.56 5.62 -6.44
N THR A 111 -13.03 5.87 -5.23
CA THR A 111 -14.46 6.09 -4.93
C THR A 111 -14.66 7.32 -4.04
N ALA A 112 -15.90 7.78 -3.91
CA ALA A 112 -16.24 8.87 -3.00
C ALA A 112 -16.02 8.45 -1.54
N ARG A 113 -15.54 9.37 -0.71
CA ARG A 113 -15.19 9.08 0.69
C ARG A 113 -16.36 8.52 1.50
N ASP A 114 -17.57 9.00 1.22
CA ASP A 114 -18.82 8.62 1.90
C ASP A 114 -19.32 7.22 1.50
N GLU A 115 -18.82 6.62 0.42
CA GLU A 115 -19.11 5.22 0.08
C GLU A 115 -18.33 4.22 0.95
N VAL A 116 -17.32 4.68 1.69
CA VAL A 116 -16.48 3.83 2.55
C VAL A 116 -16.87 4.04 4.01
N THR A 117 -17.30 2.96 4.66
CA THR A 117 -17.72 2.96 6.06
C THR A 117 -16.71 2.26 6.95
N ASP A 118 -16.88 2.39 8.27
CA ASP A 118 -16.11 1.66 9.28
C ASP A 118 -14.59 1.83 9.12
N ILE A 119 -14.18 3.04 8.77
CA ILE A 119 -12.76 3.36 8.59
C ILE A 119 -12.06 3.31 9.95
N VAL A 120 -11.12 2.38 10.08
CA VAL A 120 -10.30 2.17 11.28
C VAL A 120 -8.82 2.18 10.92
N GLU A 121 -7.99 2.78 11.77
CA GLU A 121 -6.53 2.68 11.62
C GLU A 121 -6.05 1.38 12.29
N GLU A 122 -5.74 0.37 11.49
CA GLU A 122 -5.11 -0.86 11.99
C GLU A 122 -3.60 -0.64 12.14
N ARG A 123 -3.04 -1.21 13.21
CA ARG A 123 -1.61 -1.24 13.47
C ARG A 123 -1.09 -2.65 13.20
N ALA A 124 -0.25 -2.80 12.18
CA ALA A 124 0.46 -4.04 11.89
C ALA A 124 1.93 -3.90 12.26
N ASP A 125 2.48 -4.83 13.03
CA ASP A 125 3.89 -4.79 13.41
C ASP A 125 4.77 -4.94 12.16
N TYR A 126 5.75 -4.05 12.01
CA TYR A 126 6.67 -4.13 10.90
C TYR A 126 7.66 -5.26 11.17
N PRO A 127 7.79 -6.26 10.28
CA PRO A 127 8.72 -7.36 10.48
C PRO A 127 10.15 -6.83 10.47
N ARG A 128 10.74 -6.68 11.66
CA ARG A 128 12.18 -6.49 11.77
C ARG A 128 12.81 -7.77 11.26
N LEU A 129 13.62 -7.68 10.19
CA LEU A 129 14.56 -8.75 9.85
C LEU A 129 15.22 -9.20 11.15
N PRO A 130 15.25 -10.50 11.50
CA PRO A 130 15.80 -10.98 12.76
C PRO A 130 17.32 -10.81 12.77
N GLY A 131 17.75 -9.57 12.98
CA GLY A 131 19.12 -9.14 13.19
C GLY A 131 19.32 -8.91 14.67
N ARG A 132 19.65 -10.01 15.37
CA ARG A 132 20.20 -10.08 16.73
C ARG A 132 19.20 -9.81 17.87
N PRO A 133 19.11 -10.71 18.87
CA PRO A 133 18.33 -10.44 20.08
C PRO A 133 18.89 -9.20 20.79
N ALA A 134 17.99 -8.34 21.25
CA ALA A 134 18.31 -7.19 22.09
C ALA A 134 19.17 -7.65 23.29
N PRO A 135 20.24 -6.92 23.67
CA PRO A 135 20.90 -7.19 24.93
C PRO A 135 19.98 -6.77 26.07
N GLY A 136 19.63 -7.74 26.92
CA GLY A 136 19.13 -7.47 28.26
C GLY A 136 17.64 -7.16 28.37
N ARG A 137 16.81 -8.19 28.26
CA ARG A 137 15.70 -8.33 29.22
C ARG A 137 16.09 -9.48 30.12
N ASP A 138 16.36 -9.13 31.37
CA ASP A 138 16.80 -10.05 32.40
C ASP A 138 16.03 -11.36 32.34
N LEU A 139 16.78 -12.45 32.34
CA LEU A 139 16.32 -13.76 32.75
C LEU A 139 15.74 -13.60 34.16
N GLN A 140 14.45 -13.32 34.24
CA GLN A 140 13.71 -13.54 35.47
C GLN A 140 13.67 -15.06 35.66
N PRO A 141 14.34 -15.61 36.69
CA PRO A 141 14.28 -17.04 36.92
C PRO A 141 12.82 -17.43 37.19
N ALA A 142 12.32 -18.38 36.41
CA ALA A 142 11.00 -18.94 36.56
C ALA A 142 10.80 -19.43 38.00
N PRO A 143 9.68 -19.11 38.67
CA PRO A 143 9.32 -19.81 39.89
C PRO A 143 9.09 -21.29 39.55
N ALA A 144 9.81 -22.15 40.25
CA ALA A 144 9.75 -23.61 40.12
C ALA A 144 8.30 -24.10 40.19
N ALA A 145 7.89 -24.86 39.18
CA ALA A 145 6.65 -25.62 39.22
C ALA A 145 6.70 -26.65 40.37
N PRO A 146 5.65 -26.76 41.21
CA PRO A 146 5.58 -27.84 42.19
C PRO A 146 5.33 -29.17 41.48
N VAL A 147 6.20 -30.13 41.81
CA VAL A 147 6.12 -31.55 41.48
C VAL A 147 4.72 -32.10 41.78
N SER A 148 4.10 -32.71 40.76
CA SER A 148 2.89 -33.50 40.90
C SER A 148 3.19 -34.80 41.66
N GLY A 149 2.64 -34.90 42.87
CA GLY A 149 2.53 -36.16 43.61
C GLY A 149 1.25 -36.92 43.22
N PRO A 150 1.22 -38.25 43.36
CA PRO A 150 0.10 -39.08 42.91
C PRO A 150 -1.11 -39.00 43.85
N ALA A 151 -2.30 -39.08 43.23
CA ALA A 151 -3.61 -39.05 43.85
C ALA A 151 -3.86 -40.21 44.84
N PRO A 152 -4.74 -39.98 45.83
CA PRO A 152 -5.67 -41.01 46.26
C PRO A 152 -7.13 -40.58 46.02
N ALA A 153 -7.90 -41.55 45.54
CA ALA A 153 -9.34 -41.47 45.36
C ALA A 153 -10.07 -41.36 46.71
N THR A 154 -11.10 -40.51 46.81
CA THR A 154 -12.24 -40.77 47.70
C THR A 154 -13.50 -40.02 47.26
N CYS A 155 -14.62 -40.70 47.45
CA CYS A 155 -16.01 -40.46 47.02
C CYS A 155 -16.67 -39.11 47.38
N PRO A 156 -17.83 -38.78 46.75
CA PRO A 156 -18.58 -37.55 47.00
C PRO A 156 -19.55 -37.69 48.20
N PRO A 157 -20.08 -36.55 48.69
CA PRO A 157 -21.54 -36.50 48.76
C PRO A 157 -22.19 -35.16 48.37
N ALA A 158 -23.47 -35.33 48.06
CA ALA A 158 -24.56 -34.43 47.71
C ALA A 158 -24.70 -33.09 48.46
N GLY A 159 -25.37 -32.17 47.75
CA GLY A 159 -26.42 -31.31 48.32
C GLY A 159 -26.02 -29.86 48.53
N PHE A 160 -26.57 -28.95 47.74
CA PHE A 160 -27.76 -28.17 48.10
C PHE A 160 -28.00 -27.08 47.05
N SER A 161 -29.22 -27.07 46.52
CA SER A 161 -29.82 -25.94 45.82
C SER A 161 -29.99 -24.77 46.79
N ASP A 162 -29.83 -23.54 46.33
CA ASP A 162 -30.92 -22.59 46.49
C ASP A 162 -30.93 -21.52 45.40
N SER A 163 -32.13 -21.23 44.93
CA SER A 163 -32.47 -20.16 44.01
C SER A 163 -32.81 -18.92 44.83
N ALA A 164 -32.67 -17.73 44.24
CA ALA A 164 -33.72 -16.70 44.13
C ALA A 164 -33.18 -15.26 44.17
N PRO A 165 -33.96 -14.30 43.60
CA PRO A 165 -33.44 -13.07 43.00
C PRO A 165 -33.90 -11.78 43.69
N GLY A 166 -33.43 -10.66 43.15
CA GLY A 166 -34.20 -9.41 43.08
C GLY A 166 -33.73 -8.31 44.04
N ALA A 167 -33.47 -7.12 43.48
CA ALA A 167 -34.07 -5.85 43.89
C ALA A 167 -33.39 -4.66 43.18
N ASP A 168 -34.13 -4.01 42.28
CA ASP A 168 -34.01 -2.56 42.06
C ASP A 168 -34.36 -1.80 43.36
N PRO A 169 -33.95 -0.53 43.51
CA PRO A 169 -34.93 0.51 43.24
C PRO A 169 -34.40 1.81 42.61
N SER A 170 -35.36 2.45 41.94
CA SER A 170 -35.42 3.80 41.42
C SER A 170 -34.93 4.93 42.33
N GLY A 171 -34.51 6.04 41.69
CA GLY A 171 -35.03 7.38 42.02
C GLY A 171 -34.00 8.49 42.20
N SER A 172 -33.99 9.46 41.28
CA SER A 172 -34.30 10.89 41.55
C SER A 172 -33.59 11.87 40.60
N LEU A 173 -34.39 12.73 39.97
CA LEU A 173 -34.00 13.98 39.31
C LEU A 173 -33.68 15.07 40.37
N PRO A 174 -33.01 16.15 39.98
CA PRO A 174 -33.77 17.41 39.90
C PRO A 174 -33.44 18.29 38.69
N ALA A 175 -34.32 19.27 38.53
CA ALA A 175 -34.44 20.22 37.44
C ALA A 175 -33.43 21.37 37.44
N GLY A 176 -33.21 21.91 36.23
CA GLY A 176 -33.31 23.33 35.93
C GLY A 176 -32.16 24.24 36.36
N PHE A 177 -31.38 24.72 35.38
CA PHE A 177 -30.94 26.12 35.33
C PHE A 177 -30.49 26.46 33.90
N SER A 178 -31.23 27.35 33.23
CA SER A 178 -30.72 28.15 32.11
C SER A 178 -29.93 29.34 32.66
N PRO A 179 -28.99 29.87 31.88
CA PRO A 179 -29.23 31.23 31.41
C PRO A 179 -28.90 31.44 29.93
N ALA A 180 -29.68 32.32 29.32
CA ALA A 180 -29.44 32.89 28.02
C ALA A 180 -28.46 34.08 28.09
N GLY A 181 -27.63 34.18 27.06
CA GLY A 181 -27.25 35.45 26.42
C GLY A 181 -26.07 36.23 26.99
N LEU A 182 -25.01 36.35 26.19
CA LEU A 182 -24.53 37.64 25.68
C LEU A 182 -23.40 37.46 24.64
N ASN A 183 -23.48 38.27 23.60
CA ASN A 183 -22.58 38.43 22.46
C ASN A 183 -21.10 38.62 22.86
N ASP A 184 -20.16 38.18 22.03
CA ASP A 184 -19.30 39.14 21.34
C ASP A 184 -18.65 38.59 20.06
N ARG A 185 -18.46 39.51 19.13
CA ARG A 185 -17.96 39.39 17.76
C ARG A 185 -16.45 39.18 17.75
N SER A 186 -15.95 38.33 16.85
CA SER A 186 -14.70 38.57 16.11
C SER A 186 -14.67 37.66 14.88
N GLY A 187 -15.20 38.17 13.77
CA GLY A 187 -14.99 37.60 12.45
C GLY A 187 -13.59 37.97 11.95
N VAL A 188 -12.74 36.97 11.78
CA VAL A 188 -11.57 37.06 10.89
C VAL A 188 -11.93 36.25 9.65
N ALA A 189 -12.35 36.96 8.60
CA ALA A 189 -12.56 36.39 7.28
C ALA A 189 -11.19 36.06 6.67
N LEU A 190 -10.87 34.76 6.62
CA LEU A 190 -9.80 34.24 5.77
C LEU A 190 -10.31 34.21 4.31
N PRO A 191 -9.54 34.71 3.33
CA PRO A 191 -9.94 34.63 1.92
C PRO A 191 -9.93 33.16 1.44
N PRO A 192 -10.80 32.79 0.47
CA PRO A 192 -10.78 31.45 -0.11
C PRO A 192 -9.44 31.23 -0.82
N ALA A 193 -8.71 30.21 -0.37
CA ALA A 193 -7.54 29.71 -1.07
C ALA A 193 -7.99 29.21 -2.44
N ALA A 194 -7.61 29.93 -3.50
CA ALA A 194 -7.71 29.43 -4.86
C ALA A 194 -6.81 28.20 -4.96
N GLU A 195 -7.43 27.02 -4.93
CA GLU A 195 -6.78 25.72 -5.12
C GLU A 195 -6.05 25.71 -6.47
N ARG A 196 -4.73 25.88 -6.40
CA ARG A 196 -3.86 25.54 -7.52
C ARG A 196 -3.76 24.03 -7.54
N ARG A 197 -4.56 23.41 -8.43
CA ARG A 197 -4.45 21.99 -8.80
C ARG A 197 -2.98 21.62 -8.98
N LEU A 198 -2.51 20.67 -8.16
CA LEU A 198 -1.12 20.24 -8.23
C LEU A 198 -0.94 19.37 -9.49
N PRO A 199 0.24 19.41 -10.15
CA PRO A 199 0.48 18.69 -11.41
C PRO A 199 0.19 17.18 -11.37
N LEU A 200 0.21 16.57 -10.18
CA LEU A 200 -0.07 15.14 -9.99
C LEU A 200 -1.55 14.78 -10.18
N GLU A 201 -2.49 15.68 -9.80
CA GLU A 201 -3.93 15.47 -9.99
C GLU A 201 -4.32 15.46 -11.46
N ALA A 202 -3.65 16.31 -12.27
CA ALA A 202 -3.82 16.32 -13.70
C ALA A 202 -3.28 15.02 -14.34
N ALA A 203 -2.12 14.53 -13.89
CA ALA A 203 -1.52 13.30 -14.40
C ALA A 203 -2.35 12.05 -14.06
N ALA A 204 -2.90 11.96 -12.85
CA ALA A 204 -3.74 10.84 -12.43
C ALA A 204 -5.10 10.82 -13.15
N MET A 205 -5.74 11.99 -13.32
CA MET A 205 -6.98 12.09 -14.12
C MET A 205 -6.73 11.83 -15.61
N GLU A 206 -5.59 12.25 -16.14
CA GLU A 206 -5.22 12.00 -17.53
C GLU A 206 -4.87 10.53 -17.77
N ALA A 207 -4.21 9.86 -16.82
CA ALA A 207 -4.00 8.41 -16.86
C ALA A 207 -5.34 7.65 -16.84
N ALA A 208 -6.24 7.97 -15.90
CA ALA A 208 -7.56 7.35 -15.81
C ALA A 208 -8.41 7.56 -17.09
N ALA A 209 -8.37 8.77 -17.67
CA ALA A 209 -9.08 9.08 -18.91
C ALA A 209 -8.51 8.36 -20.14
N ARG A 210 -7.17 8.23 -20.23
CA ARG A 210 -6.49 7.50 -21.32
C ARG A 210 -6.84 6.02 -21.32
N HIS A 211 -6.96 5.40 -20.14
CA HIS A 211 -7.32 3.98 -20.03
C HIS A 211 -8.80 3.72 -20.35
N ARG A 212 -9.71 4.64 -20.01
CA ARG A 212 -11.14 4.55 -20.41
C ARG A 212 -11.31 4.64 -21.93
N ALA A 213 -10.54 5.51 -22.60
CA ALA A 213 -10.55 5.63 -24.06
C ALA A 213 -9.89 4.43 -24.78
N ALA A 214 -8.94 3.74 -24.14
CA ALA A 214 -8.33 2.52 -24.66
C ALA A 214 -9.31 1.32 -24.63
N ALA A 215 -10.06 1.17 -23.53
CA ALA A 215 -11.08 0.13 -23.39
C ALA A 215 -12.25 0.28 -24.39
N GLU A 216 -12.64 1.51 -24.73
CA GLU A 216 -13.67 1.77 -25.76
C GLU A 216 -13.19 1.51 -27.19
N ARG A 217 -11.89 1.66 -27.49
CA ARG A 217 -11.33 1.39 -28.83
C ARG A 217 -11.23 -0.11 -29.14
N ASP A 218 -10.94 -0.92 -28.13
CA ASP A 218 -10.86 -2.38 -28.28
C ASP A 218 -12.23 -3.00 -28.63
N SER A 219 -13.31 -2.33 -28.21
CA SER A 219 -14.70 -2.73 -28.51
C SER A 219 -15.14 -2.46 -29.95
N ARG A 220 -14.42 -1.62 -30.72
CA ARG A 220 -14.83 -1.17 -32.06
C ARG A 220 -14.00 -1.78 -33.21
N ALA A 221 -12.92 -2.51 -32.90
CA ALA A 221 -11.98 -3.02 -33.90
C ALA A 221 -12.39 -4.36 -34.59
N ALA A 222 -13.60 -4.88 -34.34
CA ALA A 222 -14.10 -6.13 -34.92
C ALA A 222 -14.89 -5.95 -36.24
N ARG A 223 -14.34 -5.25 -37.24
CA ARG A 223 -14.81 -5.34 -38.64
C ARG A 223 -13.63 -5.40 -39.61
N PRO A 224 -13.51 -6.43 -40.48
CA PRO A 224 -12.43 -6.49 -41.45
C PRO A 224 -12.80 -5.73 -42.73
N ALA A 225 -11.85 -5.01 -43.30
CA ALA A 225 -11.91 -4.48 -44.67
C ALA A 225 -10.55 -4.67 -45.38
N PRO A 226 -10.53 -4.86 -46.72
CA PRO A 226 -9.43 -5.51 -47.43
C PRO A 226 -8.35 -4.55 -47.97
N ALA A 227 -7.32 -5.18 -48.54
CA ALA A 227 -5.94 -4.73 -48.72
C ALA A 227 -5.59 -3.90 -49.99
N SER A 228 -4.38 -3.31 -49.92
CA SER A 228 -3.41 -2.95 -50.99
C SER A 228 -3.23 -1.44 -51.29
N PRO A 229 -2.09 -0.99 -51.89
CA PRO A 229 -0.68 -1.33 -51.65
C PRO A 229 0.25 -0.08 -51.49
N ALA A 230 1.51 -0.32 -51.09
CA ALA A 230 2.66 0.62 -50.98
C ALA A 230 3.11 1.18 -52.38
N PRO A 231 4.11 2.10 -52.56
CA PRO A 231 5.27 2.43 -51.69
C PRO A 231 5.84 3.89 -51.72
N ARG A 232 6.81 4.23 -50.84
CA ARG A 232 8.12 4.82 -51.22
C ARG A 232 9.07 5.13 -50.05
N ARG A 233 10.29 4.59 -50.19
CA ARG A 233 11.57 4.87 -49.52
C ARG A 233 11.73 6.23 -48.82
N ARG A 234 12.22 6.19 -47.58
CA ARG A 234 13.37 7.02 -47.13
C ARG A 234 14.31 6.21 -46.24
N ARG A 235 15.60 6.32 -46.56
CA ARG A 235 16.73 5.82 -45.77
C ARG A 235 16.88 6.70 -44.53
N SER A 236 17.04 6.10 -43.36
CA SER A 236 17.68 6.75 -42.21
C SER A 236 18.49 5.71 -41.45
N ALA A 237 19.78 6.00 -41.34
CA ALA A 237 20.74 5.23 -40.59
C ALA A 237 20.41 5.28 -39.09
N GLN A 238 20.16 4.13 -38.47
CA GLN A 238 20.55 3.82 -37.09
C GLN A 238 20.28 2.35 -36.73
N PRO A 239 21.09 1.38 -37.24
CA PRO A 239 21.00 -0.01 -36.80
C PRO A 239 21.58 -0.26 -35.40
N VAL A 240 22.32 0.69 -34.82
CA VAL A 240 23.07 0.52 -33.55
C VAL A 240 22.22 0.83 -32.32
N ALA A 241 21.30 1.79 -32.39
CA ALA A 241 20.56 2.27 -31.22
C ALA A 241 19.64 1.20 -30.62
N THR A 242 18.88 0.48 -31.45
CA THR A 242 17.91 -0.52 -30.97
C THR A 242 18.60 -1.75 -30.37
N GLN A 243 19.76 -2.14 -30.90
CA GLN A 243 20.54 -3.27 -30.38
C GLN A 243 21.14 -2.94 -29.01
N CYS A 244 21.63 -1.71 -28.81
CA CYS A 244 22.11 -1.24 -27.51
C CYS A 244 20.98 -1.19 -26.47
N ILE A 245 19.81 -0.65 -26.84
CA ILE A 245 18.64 -0.59 -25.96
C ILE A 245 18.20 -2.00 -25.54
N PHE A 246 18.18 -2.95 -26.46
CA PHE A 246 17.80 -4.33 -26.15
C PHE A 246 18.79 -5.01 -25.18
N ALA A 247 20.09 -4.83 -25.38
CA ALA A 247 21.11 -5.35 -24.46
C ALA A 247 21.00 -4.73 -23.06
N GLU A 248 20.72 -3.41 -23.00
CA GLU A 248 20.50 -2.70 -21.73
C GLU A 248 19.26 -3.20 -20.99
N LEU A 249 18.15 -3.40 -21.70
CA LEU A 249 16.93 -3.96 -21.13
C LEU A 249 17.13 -5.41 -20.64
N ALA A 250 17.88 -6.22 -21.39
CA ALA A 250 18.23 -7.58 -20.98
C ALA A 250 19.07 -7.58 -19.69
N ALA A 251 20.04 -6.66 -19.58
CA ALA A 251 20.85 -6.49 -18.37
C ALA A 251 20.00 -6.04 -17.16
N LEU A 252 19.08 -5.10 -17.35
CA LEU A 252 18.15 -4.65 -16.30
C LEU A 252 17.23 -5.78 -15.82
N ALA A 253 16.83 -6.68 -16.72
CA ALA A 253 16.06 -7.88 -16.40
C ALA A 253 16.91 -9.04 -15.85
N ALA A 254 18.21 -8.82 -15.61
CA ALA A 254 19.18 -9.84 -15.19
C ALA A 254 19.23 -11.08 -16.11
N ILE A 255 18.95 -10.90 -17.40
CA ILE A 255 19.05 -11.95 -18.42
C ILE A 255 20.53 -12.03 -18.85
N PRO A 256 21.20 -13.18 -18.68
CA PRO A 256 22.62 -13.30 -19.06
C PRO A 256 22.78 -13.20 -20.59
N GLU A 257 23.95 -12.76 -21.05
CA GLU A 257 24.25 -12.64 -22.49
C GLU A 257 24.10 -13.97 -23.24
N SER A 258 24.25 -15.10 -22.55
CA SER A 258 24.01 -16.43 -23.13
C SER A 258 22.53 -16.76 -23.37
N ALA A 259 21.60 -15.98 -22.80
CA ALA A 259 20.16 -16.20 -22.87
C ALA A 259 19.44 -15.24 -23.84
N TYR A 260 20.17 -14.38 -24.55
CA TYR A 260 19.61 -13.57 -25.63
C TYR A 260 20.53 -13.51 -26.86
N ALA A 261 19.96 -13.25 -28.03
CA ALA A 261 20.69 -13.14 -29.29
C ALA A 261 20.21 -11.94 -30.12
N ILE A 262 21.13 -11.25 -30.78
CA ILE A 262 20.84 -10.08 -31.62
C ILE A 262 21.21 -10.41 -33.07
N GLY A 263 20.25 -10.23 -33.97
CA GLY A 263 20.45 -10.44 -35.41
C GLY A 263 20.44 -11.90 -35.86
N ALA A 264 20.37 -12.86 -34.93
CA ALA A 264 20.27 -14.29 -35.21
C ALA A 264 19.24 -14.94 -34.30
N ALA A 265 18.54 -15.96 -34.81
CA ALA A 265 17.65 -16.80 -34.02
C ALA A 265 18.47 -17.93 -33.37
N VAL A 266 18.49 -17.97 -32.03
CA VAL A 266 19.18 -18.98 -31.23
C VAL A 266 18.14 -19.70 -30.38
N ASP A 267 18.09 -21.02 -30.47
CA ASP A 267 17.14 -21.84 -29.71
C ASP A 267 17.40 -21.72 -28.20
N GLY A 268 16.33 -21.53 -27.43
CA GLY A 268 16.40 -21.29 -25.99
C GLY A 268 16.78 -19.86 -25.59
N ALA A 269 16.93 -18.92 -26.54
CA ALA A 269 17.28 -17.53 -26.26
C ALA A 269 16.17 -16.54 -26.69
N LEU A 270 16.14 -15.39 -26.02
CA LEU A 270 15.35 -14.24 -26.45
C LEU A 270 16.03 -13.57 -27.64
N CYS A 271 15.39 -13.55 -28.80
CA CYS A 271 16.00 -13.13 -30.06
C CYS A 271 15.44 -11.80 -30.55
N LEU A 272 16.30 -10.84 -30.82
CA LEU A 272 15.95 -9.60 -31.53
C LEU A 272 16.37 -9.72 -33.01
N VAL A 273 15.41 -9.82 -33.93
CA VAL A 273 15.68 -9.99 -35.37
C VAL A 273 15.18 -8.78 -36.16
N PRO A 274 16.01 -8.21 -37.07
CA PRO A 274 15.55 -7.14 -37.95
C PRO A 274 14.57 -7.68 -39.00
N THR A 275 13.43 -7.00 -39.16
CA THR A 275 12.40 -7.29 -40.16
C THR A 275 12.16 -6.07 -41.05
N PRO A 276 11.50 -6.22 -42.21
CA PRO A 276 11.15 -5.07 -43.06
C PRO A 276 10.24 -4.04 -42.38
N ALA A 277 9.53 -4.43 -41.31
CA ALA A 277 8.65 -3.57 -40.53
C ALA A 277 9.32 -2.96 -39.27
N GLY A 278 10.53 -3.40 -38.92
CA GLY A 278 11.24 -2.92 -37.71
C GLY A 278 12.10 -4.01 -37.08
N TYR A 279 11.96 -4.20 -35.76
CA TYR A 279 12.58 -5.30 -35.03
C TYR A 279 11.49 -6.13 -34.36
N GLU A 280 11.71 -7.44 -34.35
CA GLU A 280 10.81 -8.40 -33.71
C GLU A 280 11.58 -9.10 -32.59
N VAL A 281 10.95 -9.20 -31.42
CA VAL A 281 11.47 -9.93 -30.27
C VAL A 281 10.64 -11.20 -30.10
N PHE A 282 11.29 -12.36 -30.10
CA PHE A 282 10.61 -13.63 -29.88
C PHE A 282 11.51 -14.59 -29.12
N SER A 283 10.91 -15.58 -28.45
CA SER A 283 11.62 -16.71 -27.89
C SER A 283 11.62 -17.84 -28.91
N ALA A 284 12.80 -18.29 -29.32
CA ALA A 284 12.91 -19.54 -30.08
C ALA A 284 12.92 -20.70 -29.08
N ALA A 285 11.93 -21.60 -29.15
CA ALA A 285 11.90 -22.80 -28.33
C ALA A 285 11.48 -24.00 -29.19
N GLY A 286 12.39 -24.95 -29.39
CA GLY A 286 12.12 -26.18 -30.13
C GLY A 286 11.81 -25.93 -31.61
N GLY A 287 12.41 -24.89 -32.21
CA GLY A 287 12.18 -24.50 -33.61
C GLY A 287 10.86 -23.77 -33.88
N LEU A 288 10.05 -23.52 -32.84
CA LEU A 288 8.83 -22.72 -32.93
C LEU A 288 9.11 -21.31 -32.39
N ARG A 289 8.72 -20.29 -33.16
CA ARG A 289 8.72 -18.89 -32.69
C ARG A 289 7.55 -18.70 -31.74
N ARG A 290 7.84 -18.28 -30.52
CA ARG A 290 6.84 -17.82 -29.56
C ARG A 290 6.99 -16.32 -29.40
N ASP A 291 5.94 -15.60 -29.75
CA ASP A 291 5.82 -14.18 -29.43
C ASP A 291 5.83 -14.05 -27.91
N VAL A 292 6.68 -13.15 -27.41
CA VAL A 292 6.90 -12.90 -25.97
C VAL A 292 6.09 -11.70 -25.52
#